data_AF-A0A222E633-F1
#
_entry.id   AF-A0A222E633-F1
#
_cell.length_a   1.000
_cell.length_b   1.000
_cell.length_c   1.000
_cell.angle_alpha   90.00
_cell.angle_beta   90.00
_cell.angle_gamma   90.00
#
_symmetry.space_group_name_H-M   'P 1'
#
loop_
_entity.id
_entity.type
_entity.pdbx_description
1 polymer ?
#
loop_
_entity_poly.entity_id
_entity_poly.type
_entity_poly.pdbx_seq_one_letter_code
_entity_poly.pdbx_strand_id
1 'polypeptide(L)'
;MVIFIILSFLSLMIVLGASFAGAYCLEAMFGGDLTAWVQSLGAILAIVSGFAAAIWQVRAQRVETQAERSAVARAAHILAYEALETASDRLEAALIPRKSGKVMSLQGDRTTEMVLAMREFDTMKLPADLLPLFVRLRSHVFAINERISEVYSSEERNEERKTERENRLKSAVRVRTDATLLFETLQSMILKFGAQKMNVETGAETARVTASLHQ
;
A
#
# COMPACT_ATOMS: atom_id res chain seq x y z
N MET A 1 24.81 -15.67 0.18
CA MET A 1 25.14 -15.66 1.62
C MET A 1 26.52 -16.26 1.91
N VAL A 2 26.83 -17.48 1.46
CA VAL A 2 28.13 -18.16 1.71
C VAL A 2 29.35 -17.38 1.19
N ILE A 3 29.27 -16.79 0.00
CA ILE A 3 30.37 -15.99 -0.59
C ILE A 3 30.69 -14.76 0.27
N PHE A 4 29.68 -14.13 0.87
CA PHE A 4 29.86 -12.95 1.72
C PHE A 4 30.56 -13.30 3.03
N ILE A 5 30.25 -14.48 3.60
CA ILE A 5 30.89 -15.02 4.81
C ILE A 5 32.37 -15.35 4.55
N ILE A 6 32.68 -15.98 3.41
CA ILE A 6 34.06 -16.31 3.05
C ILE A 6 34.89 -15.04 2.83
N LEU A 7 34.36 -14.03 2.13
CA LEU A 7 35.05 -12.77 1.90
C LEU A 7 35.30 -11.98 3.19
N SER A 8 34.33 -11.95 4.11
CA SER A 8 34.48 -11.27 5.40
C SER A 8 35.46 -12.00 6.33
N PHE A 9 35.52 -13.34 6.27
CA PHE A 9 36.53 -14.11 6.98
C PHE A 9 37.95 -13.88 6.42
N LEU A 10 38.08 -13.83 5.09
CA LEU A 10 39.37 -13.56 4.44
C LEU A 10 39.88 -12.14 4.74
N SER A 11 39.00 -11.13 4.71
CA SER A 11 39.39 -9.77 5.08
C SER A 11 39.82 -9.67 6.54
N LEU A 12 39.13 -10.37 7.45
CA LEU A 12 39.49 -10.42 8.86
C LEU A 12 40.89 -11.03 9.06
N MET A 13 41.19 -12.14 8.38
CA MET A 13 42.48 -12.80 8.45
C MET A 13 43.62 -11.93 7.89
N ILE A 14 43.37 -11.19 6.80
CA ILE A 14 44.35 -10.27 6.21
C ILE A 14 44.61 -9.09 7.15
N VAL A 15 43.57 -8.50 7.75
CA VAL A 15 43.73 -7.39 8.70
C VAL A 15 44.48 -7.86 9.96
N LEU A 16 44.13 -9.03 10.51
CA LEU A 16 44.84 -9.62 11.64
C LEU A 16 46.31 -9.91 11.32
N GLY A 17 46.60 -10.51 10.16
CA GLY A 17 47.96 -10.80 9.71
C GLY A 17 48.79 -9.54 9.50
N ALA A 18 48.22 -8.51 8.87
CA ALA A 18 48.88 -7.23 8.67
C ALA A 18 49.12 -6.49 9.99
N SER A 19 48.18 -6.54 10.93
CA SER A 19 48.37 -5.96 12.27
C SER A 19 49.44 -6.68 13.09
N PHE A 20 49.51 -8.02 13.02
CA PHE A 20 50.54 -8.80 13.73
C PHE A 20 51.94 -8.56 13.14
N ALA A 21 52.06 -8.57 11.81
CA ALA A 21 53.32 -8.28 11.13
C ALA A 21 53.77 -6.83 11.35
N GLY A 22 52.84 -5.88 11.36
CA GLY A 22 53.10 -4.48 11.66
C GLY A 22 53.60 -4.28 13.10
N ALA A 23 52.96 -4.94 14.08
CA ALA A 23 53.40 -4.88 15.48
C ALA A 23 54.80 -5.46 15.67
N TYR A 24 55.09 -6.62 15.07
CA TYR A 24 56.39 -7.29 15.19
C TYR A 24 57.55 -6.47 14.55
N CYS A 25 57.30 -5.83 13.40
CA CYS A 25 58.28 -4.95 12.77
C CYS A 25 58.50 -3.64 13.54
N LEU A 26 57.45 -3.08 14.14
CA LEU A 26 57.54 -1.84 14.92
C LEU A 26 58.25 -2.06 16.27
N GLU A 27 58.01 -3.19 16.93
CA GLU A 27 58.67 -3.56 18.19
C GLU A 27 60.18 -3.73 18.00
N ALA A 28 60.58 -4.35 16.87
CA ALA A 28 61.99 -4.56 16.52
C ALA A 28 62.76 -3.27 16.18
N MET A 29 62.08 -2.18 15.78
CA MET A 29 62.74 -0.92 15.39
C MET A 29 62.64 0.20 16.43
N PHE A 30 61.59 0.26 17.25
CA PHE A 30 61.31 1.45 18.09
C PHE A 30 61.00 1.16 19.57
N GLY A 31 61.01 -0.10 20.01
CA GLY A 31 60.71 -0.49 21.39
C GLY A 31 59.21 -0.55 21.73
N GLY A 32 58.86 -1.20 22.85
CA GLY A 32 57.50 -1.60 23.21
C GLY A 32 56.48 -0.48 23.50
N ASP A 33 56.95 0.74 23.79
CA ASP A 33 56.05 1.86 24.09
C ASP A 33 55.40 2.44 22.81
N LEU A 34 56.12 2.45 21.68
CA LEU A 34 55.59 2.95 20.41
C LEU A 34 54.53 1.99 19.83
N THR A 35 54.72 0.67 19.99
CA THR A 35 53.76 -0.34 19.54
C THR A 35 52.46 -0.29 20.33
N ALA A 36 52.53 -0.13 21.66
CA ALA A 36 51.34 0.05 22.50
C ALA A 36 50.53 1.29 22.10
N TRP A 37 51.21 2.38 21.74
CA TRP A 37 50.55 3.60 21.27
C TRP A 37 49.84 3.41 19.92
N VAL A 38 50.52 2.81 18.94
CA VAL A 38 49.93 2.50 17.62
C VAL A 38 48.73 1.55 17.75
N GLN A 39 48.81 0.55 18.62
CA GLN A 39 47.71 -0.38 18.88
C GLN A 39 46.50 0.35 19.50
N SER A 40 46.73 1.27 20.44
CA SER A 40 45.65 2.05 21.05
C SER A 40 44.94 2.95 20.02
N LEU A 41 45.67 3.61 19.13
CA LEU A 41 45.09 4.40 18.04
C LEU A 41 44.33 3.53 17.03
N GLY A 42 44.89 2.37 16.68
CA GLY A 42 44.22 1.40 15.81
C GLY A 42 42.89 0.92 16.41
N ALA A 43 42.85 0.63 17.71
CA ALA A 43 41.63 0.24 18.40
C ALA A 43 40.58 1.36 18.41
N ILE A 44 40.98 2.61 18.67
CA ILE A 44 40.07 3.77 18.62
C ILE A 44 39.51 3.95 17.21
N LEU A 45 40.35 3.88 16.17
CA LEU A 45 39.91 3.99 14.78
C LEU A 45 38.94 2.87 14.41
N ALA A 46 39.23 1.63 14.78
CA ALA A 46 38.36 0.48 14.53
C ALA A 46 36.97 0.65 15.18
N ILE A 47 36.92 1.14 16.43
CA ILE A 47 35.67 1.42 17.14
C ILE A 47 34.86 2.51 16.41
N VAL A 48 35.51 3.62 16.04
CA VAL A 48 34.84 4.73 15.32
C VAL A 48 34.33 4.27 13.96
N SER A 49 35.12 3.50 13.20
CA SER A 49 34.69 2.92 11.93
C SER A 49 33.51 1.95 12.10
N GLY A 50 33.51 1.13 13.16
CA GLY A 50 32.40 0.23 13.49
C GLY A 50 31.09 0.99 13.76
N PHE A 51 31.14 2.06 14.54
CA PHE A 51 29.96 2.92 14.78
C PHE A 51 29.50 3.63 13.51
N ALA A 52 30.44 4.14 12.69
CA ALA A 52 30.10 4.78 11.41
C ALA A 52 29.38 3.80 10.46
N ALA A 53 29.86 2.57 10.35
CA ALA A 53 29.23 1.52 9.55
C ALA A 53 27.84 1.16 10.08
N ALA A 54 27.67 1.01 11.39
CA ALA A 54 26.39 0.73 12.02
C ALA A 54 25.36 1.85 11.77
N ILE A 55 25.77 3.12 11.90
CA ILE A 55 24.91 4.28 11.60
C ILE A 55 24.50 4.28 10.13
N TRP A 56 25.44 3.97 9.22
CA TRP A 56 25.13 3.92 7.81
C TRP A 56 24.16 2.78 7.48
N GLN A 57 24.34 1.61 8.07
CA GLN A 57 23.43 0.47 7.90
C GLN A 57 22.01 0.79 8.40
N VAL A 58 21.87 1.44 9.55
CA VAL A 58 20.56 1.88 10.07
C VAL A 58 19.92 2.89 9.12
N ARG A 59 20.69 3.82 8.55
CA ARG A 59 20.17 4.78 7.56
C ARG A 59 19.70 4.09 6.28
N ALA A 60 20.51 3.17 5.75
CA ALA A 60 20.17 2.42 4.54
C ALA A 60 18.87 1.62 4.74
N GLN A 61 18.74 0.92 5.87
CA GLN A 61 17.55 0.15 6.21
C GLN A 61 16.30 1.03 6.38
N ARG A 62 16.44 2.23 6.96
CA ARG A 62 15.33 3.19 7.08
C ARG A 62 14.85 3.68 5.72
N VAL A 63 15.78 3.97 4.80
CA VAL A 63 15.44 4.40 3.43
C VAL A 63 14.70 3.29 2.69
N GLU A 64 15.18 2.05 2.79
CA GLU A 64 14.54 0.88 2.19
C GLU A 64 13.14 0.65 2.78
N THR A 65 13.00 0.66 4.10
CA THR A 65 11.69 0.50 4.77
C THR A 65 10.71 1.61 4.37
N GLN A 66 11.20 2.85 4.22
CA GLN A 66 10.36 3.98 3.79
C GLN A 66 9.93 3.83 2.33
N ALA A 67 10.82 3.35 1.46
CA ALA A 67 10.51 3.06 0.06
C ALA A 67 9.50 1.91 -0.08
N GLU A 68 9.62 0.86 0.74
CA GLU A 68 8.63 -0.21 0.79
C GLU A 68 7.26 0.31 1.23
N ARG A 69 7.21 1.10 2.30
CA ARG A 69 5.96 1.69 2.80
C ARG A 69 5.30 2.60 1.78
N SER A 70 6.07 3.40 1.05
CA SER A 70 5.54 4.26 -0.01
C SER A 70 5.03 3.46 -1.20
N ALA A 71 5.70 2.36 -1.58
CA ALA A 71 5.22 1.45 -2.61
C ALA A 71 3.89 0.78 -2.20
N VAL A 72 3.78 0.30 -0.96
CA VAL A 72 2.55 -0.31 -0.43
C VAL A 72 1.41 0.73 -0.35
N ALA A 73 1.69 1.95 0.11
CA ALA A 73 0.69 3.02 0.13
C ALA A 73 0.17 3.34 -1.27
N ARG A 74 1.05 3.41 -2.28
CA ARG A 74 0.65 3.62 -3.68
C ARG A 74 -0.17 2.45 -4.22
N ALA A 75 0.22 1.21 -3.92
CA ALA A 75 -0.54 0.02 -4.33
C ALA A 75 -1.94 0.02 -3.71
N ALA A 76 -2.06 0.37 -2.42
CA ALA A 76 -3.35 0.50 -1.75
C ALA A 76 -4.22 1.59 -2.39
N HIS A 77 -3.62 2.70 -2.81
CA HIS A 77 -4.33 3.79 -3.50
C HIS A 77 -4.88 3.37 -4.85
N ILE A 78 -4.07 2.70 -5.67
CA ILE A 78 -4.50 2.19 -6.98
C ILE A 78 -5.61 1.16 -6.82
N LEU A 79 -5.45 0.21 -5.89
CA LEU A 79 -6.45 -0.83 -5.64
C LEU A 79 -7.78 -0.23 -5.13
N ALA A 80 -7.69 0.75 -4.23
CA ALA A 80 -8.84 1.49 -3.73
C ALA A 80 -9.59 2.24 -4.86
N TYR A 81 -8.85 2.87 -5.76
CA TYR A 81 -9.38 3.58 -6.91
C TYR A 81 -10.12 2.62 -7.85
N GLU A 82 -9.44 1.58 -8.32
CA GLU A 82 -9.98 0.59 -9.27
C GLU A 82 -11.22 -0.13 -8.72
N ALA A 83 -11.23 -0.46 -7.43
CA ALA A 83 -12.37 -1.10 -6.78
C ALA A 83 -13.58 -0.16 -6.69
N LEU A 84 -13.35 1.12 -6.37
CA LEU A 84 -14.41 2.12 -6.31
C LEU A 84 -14.94 2.49 -7.70
N GLU A 85 -14.08 2.59 -8.71
CA GLU A 85 -14.47 2.80 -10.11
C GLU A 85 -15.31 1.62 -10.60
N THR A 86 -14.82 0.39 -10.42
CA THR A 86 -15.54 -0.83 -10.81
C THR A 86 -16.92 -0.94 -10.11
N ALA A 87 -17.01 -0.59 -8.83
CA ALA A 87 -18.29 -0.55 -8.12
C ALA A 87 -19.20 0.59 -8.60
N SER A 88 -18.63 1.75 -8.95
CA SER A 88 -19.36 2.89 -9.51
C SER A 88 -19.93 2.57 -10.89
N ASP A 89 -19.15 1.93 -11.76
CA ASP A 89 -19.59 1.48 -13.09
C ASP A 89 -20.73 0.48 -13.00
N ARG A 90 -20.63 -0.47 -12.06
CA ARG A 90 -21.69 -1.45 -11.79
C ARG A 90 -22.94 -0.75 -11.26
N LEU A 91 -22.79 0.24 -10.39
CA LEU A 91 -23.92 1.02 -9.86
C LEU A 91 -24.60 1.84 -10.96
N GLU A 92 -23.82 2.53 -11.78
CA GLU A 92 -24.30 3.30 -12.93
C GLU A 92 -25.08 2.40 -13.88
N ALA A 93 -24.52 1.24 -14.22
CA ALA A 93 -25.20 0.25 -15.03
C ALA A 93 -26.52 -0.21 -14.37
N ALA A 94 -26.53 -0.46 -13.06
CA ALA A 94 -27.73 -0.87 -12.34
C ALA A 94 -28.85 0.18 -12.36
N LEU A 95 -28.49 1.47 -12.36
CA LEU A 95 -29.45 2.57 -12.45
C LEU A 95 -30.06 2.71 -13.85
N ILE A 96 -29.41 2.22 -14.91
CA ILE A 96 -29.97 2.26 -16.26
C ILE A 96 -31.17 1.29 -16.37
N PRO A 97 -32.34 1.76 -16.86
CA PRO A 97 -33.50 0.90 -17.08
C PRO A 97 -33.19 -0.28 -18.01
N ARG A 98 -33.63 -1.49 -17.62
CA ARG A 98 -33.32 -2.75 -18.34
C ARG A 98 -33.86 -2.82 -19.78
N LYS A 99 -34.81 -1.93 -20.15
CA LYS A 99 -35.27 -1.79 -21.54
C LYS A 99 -34.15 -1.41 -22.53
N SER A 100 -32.98 -1.00 -22.03
CA SER A 100 -31.78 -0.69 -22.82
C SER A 100 -30.99 -1.91 -23.33
N GLY A 101 -31.34 -3.15 -22.92
CA GLY A 101 -30.73 -4.38 -23.47
C GLY A 101 -29.30 -4.69 -23.01
N LYS A 102 -28.75 -3.97 -22.03
CA LYS A 102 -27.37 -4.18 -21.54
C LYS A 102 -27.29 -5.40 -20.62
N VAL A 103 -26.49 -6.41 -21.00
CA VAL A 103 -26.22 -7.62 -20.20
C VAL A 103 -25.18 -7.30 -19.13
N MET A 104 -25.49 -7.57 -17.85
CA MET A 104 -24.70 -7.08 -16.70
C MET A 104 -24.03 -8.18 -15.85
N SER A 105 -24.11 -9.46 -16.23
CA SER A 105 -23.54 -10.55 -15.43
C SER A 105 -22.03 -10.41 -15.24
N LEU A 106 -21.29 -10.08 -16.31
CA LEU A 106 -19.83 -9.92 -16.27
C LEU A 106 -19.34 -8.78 -15.35
N GLN A 107 -20.18 -7.79 -15.08
CA GLN A 107 -19.83 -6.69 -14.18
C GLN A 107 -19.89 -7.12 -12.71
N GLY A 108 -20.81 -8.02 -12.36
CA GLY A 108 -20.94 -8.53 -10.99
C GLY A 108 -19.73 -9.34 -10.54
N ASP A 109 -19.23 -10.22 -11.41
CA ASP A 109 -18.05 -11.05 -11.13
C ASP A 109 -16.81 -10.16 -10.97
N ARG A 110 -16.60 -9.19 -11.88
CA ARG A 110 -15.49 -8.25 -11.80
C ARG A 110 -15.48 -7.45 -10.50
N THR A 111 -16.62 -6.90 -10.08
CA THR A 111 -16.69 -6.16 -8.81
C THR A 111 -16.43 -7.07 -7.60
N THR A 112 -16.89 -8.33 -7.65
CA THR A 112 -16.63 -9.31 -6.59
C THR A 112 -15.15 -9.65 -6.47
N GLU A 113 -14.46 -9.88 -7.60
CA GLU A 113 -13.01 -10.08 -7.63
C GLU A 113 -12.24 -8.87 -7.07
N MET A 114 -12.67 -7.64 -7.38
CA MET A 114 -12.05 -6.44 -6.80
C MET A 114 -12.24 -6.35 -5.29
N VAL A 115 -13.41 -6.73 -4.76
CA VAL A 115 -13.62 -6.80 -3.31
C VAL A 115 -12.72 -7.86 -2.67
N LEU A 116 -12.55 -9.01 -3.29
CA LEU A 116 -11.63 -10.06 -2.82
C LEU A 116 -10.18 -9.58 -2.85
N ALA A 117 -9.76 -8.91 -3.91
CA ALA A 117 -8.43 -8.30 -4.00
C ALA A 117 -8.18 -7.28 -2.87
N MET A 118 -9.17 -6.42 -2.55
CA MET A 118 -9.08 -5.51 -1.39
C MET A 118 -9.02 -6.25 -0.05
N ARG A 119 -9.60 -7.45 0.04
CA ARG A 119 -9.54 -8.28 1.27
C ARG A 119 -8.18 -8.92 1.46
N GLU A 120 -7.56 -9.37 0.38
CA GLU A 120 -6.28 -10.10 0.36
C GLU A 120 -5.06 -9.17 0.33
N PHE A 121 -5.28 -7.88 0.08
CA PHE A 121 -4.23 -6.87 0.15
C PHE A 121 -3.53 -6.88 1.52
N ASP A 122 -2.20 -7.02 1.52
CA ASP A 122 -1.39 -7.02 2.75
C ASP A 122 -1.38 -5.62 3.38
N THR A 123 -2.15 -5.48 4.46
CA THR A 123 -2.26 -4.24 5.22
C THR A 123 -1.16 -4.06 6.27
N MET A 124 -0.32 -5.07 6.53
CA MET A 124 0.68 -5.01 7.62
C MET A 124 1.73 -3.91 7.40
N LYS A 125 2.08 -3.66 6.13
CA LYS A 125 3.05 -2.63 5.73
C LYS A 125 2.42 -1.28 5.42
N LEU A 126 1.09 -1.17 5.51
CA LEU A 126 0.39 0.06 5.24
C LEU A 126 0.62 1.06 6.39
N PRO A 127 0.93 2.34 6.12
CA PRO A 127 0.99 3.36 7.16
C PRO A 127 -0.28 3.39 8.02
N ALA A 128 -0.10 3.52 9.34
CA ALA A 128 -1.20 3.43 10.32
C ALA A 128 -2.32 4.44 10.05
N ASP A 129 -2.00 5.63 9.54
CA ASP A 129 -2.97 6.68 9.23
C ASP A 129 -3.87 6.32 8.04
N LEU A 130 -3.39 5.46 7.13
CA LEU A 130 -4.11 5.05 5.92
C LEU A 130 -4.99 3.83 6.16
N LEU A 131 -4.63 2.99 7.13
CA LEU A 131 -5.30 1.72 7.38
C LEU A 131 -6.80 1.86 7.68
N PRO A 132 -7.26 2.77 8.58
CA PRO A 132 -8.68 2.95 8.84
C PRO A 132 -9.46 3.37 7.59
N LEU A 133 -8.88 4.23 6.76
CA LEU A 133 -9.51 4.73 5.54
C LEU A 133 -9.64 3.63 4.51
N PHE A 134 -8.58 2.86 4.28
CA PHE A 134 -8.59 1.73 3.34
C PHE A 134 -9.61 0.67 3.75
N VAL A 135 -9.65 0.31 5.04
CA VAL A 135 -10.62 -0.69 5.57
C VAL A 135 -12.07 -0.19 5.47
N ARG A 136 -12.31 1.09 5.76
CA ARG A 136 -13.65 1.69 5.57
C ARG A 136 -14.03 1.67 4.10
N LEU A 137 -13.14 2.09 3.21
CA LEU A 137 -13.39 2.11 1.78
C LEU A 137 -13.72 0.71 1.24
N ARG A 138 -12.96 -0.32 1.63
CA ARG A 138 -13.26 -1.72 1.33
C ARG A 138 -14.68 -2.11 1.76
N SER A 139 -15.09 -1.68 2.96
CA SER A 139 -16.42 -1.96 3.49
C SER A 139 -17.53 -1.26 2.69
N HIS A 140 -17.29 -0.02 2.25
CA HIS A 140 -18.23 0.70 1.39
C HIS A 140 -18.34 0.06 0.00
N VAL A 141 -17.23 -0.32 -0.63
CA VAL A 141 -17.22 -1.02 -1.93
C VAL A 141 -18.00 -2.33 -1.83
N PHE A 142 -17.76 -3.13 -0.77
CA PHE A 142 -18.53 -4.34 -0.51
C PHE A 142 -20.03 -4.05 -0.34
N ALA A 143 -20.39 -3.03 0.44
CA ALA A 143 -21.79 -2.66 0.68
C ALA A 143 -22.51 -2.22 -0.61
N ILE A 144 -21.82 -1.49 -1.51
CA ILE A 144 -22.37 -1.12 -2.82
C ILE A 144 -22.60 -2.39 -3.64
N ASN A 145 -21.60 -3.26 -3.73
CA ASN A 145 -21.66 -4.53 -4.46
C ASN A 145 -22.84 -5.41 -4.00
N GLU A 146 -22.98 -5.58 -2.68
CA GLU A 146 -24.00 -6.42 -2.08
C GLU A 146 -25.41 -5.88 -2.30
N ARG A 147 -25.61 -4.56 -2.14
CA ARG A 147 -26.92 -3.92 -2.37
C ARG A 147 -27.38 -4.06 -3.82
N ILE A 148 -26.45 -3.93 -4.77
CA ILE A 148 -26.76 -4.14 -6.19
C ILE A 148 -27.16 -5.61 -6.43
N SER A 149 -26.43 -6.57 -5.87
CA SER A 149 -26.75 -8.00 -5.96
C SER A 149 -28.11 -8.35 -5.33
N GLU A 150 -28.43 -7.75 -4.17
CA GLU A 150 -29.73 -7.92 -3.50
C GLU A 150 -30.88 -7.39 -4.36
N VAL A 151 -30.71 -6.22 -4.99
CA VAL A 151 -31.69 -5.67 -5.92
C VAL A 151 -31.93 -6.62 -7.09
N TYR A 152 -30.89 -7.08 -7.77
CA TYR A 152 -31.05 -8.02 -8.90
C TYR A 152 -31.69 -9.34 -8.49
N SER A 153 -31.21 -9.98 -7.43
CA SER A 153 -31.75 -11.28 -6.98
C SER A 153 -33.23 -11.19 -6.58
N SER A 154 -33.65 -10.06 -6.01
CA SER A 154 -35.05 -9.83 -5.66
C SER A 154 -35.95 -9.52 -6.87
N GLU A 155 -35.40 -8.94 -7.93
CA GLU A 155 -36.12 -8.68 -9.19
C GLU A 155 -36.30 -9.94 -10.02
N GLU A 156 -35.34 -10.87 -9.98
CA GLU A 156 -35.48 -12.18 -10.62
C GLU A 156 -36.64 -12.99 -10.01
N ARG A 157 -36.94 -12.76 -8.73
CA ARG A 157 -38.04 -13.42 -8.01
C ARG A 157 -39.38 -12.70 -8.17
N ASN A 158 -39.37 -11.40 -8.43
CA ASN A 158 -40.58 -10.60 -8.58
C ASN A 158 -40.34 -9.43 -9.56
N GLU A 159 -40.91 -9.54 -10.74
CA GLU A 159 -40.83 -8.57 -11.85
C GLU A 159 -41.42 -7.19 -11.49
N GLU A 160 -42.43 -7.11 -10.62
CA GLU A 160 -43.07 -5.85 -10.22
C GLU A 160 -42.10 -4.93 -9.46
N ARG A 161 -41.14 -5.52 -8.74
CA ARG A 161 -40.10 -4.79 -7.98
C ARG A 161 -39.12 -4.02 -8.85
N LYS A 162 -39.09 -4.27 -10.17
CA LYS A 162 -38.26 -3.51 -11.12
C LYS A 162 -38.65 -2.04 -11.18
N THR A 163 -39.92 -1.71 -10.92
CA THR A 163 -40.41 -0.33 -10.91
C THR A 163 -39.87 0.47 -9.72
N GLU A 164 -39.50 -0.21 -8.62
CA GLU A 164 -38.96 0.39 -7.40
C GLU A 164 -37.42 0.41 -7.37
N ARG A 165 -36.75 -0.09 -8.42
CA ARG A 165 -35.30 -0.27 -8.47
C ARG A 165 -34.52 0.98 -8.06
N GLU A 166 -34.85 2.12 -8.68
CA GLU A 166 -34.16 3.39 -8.43
C GLU A 166 -34.26 3.77 -6.94
N ASN A 167 -35.44 3.65 -6.34
CA ASN A 167 -35.65 3.94 -4.91
C ASN A 167 -34.83 3.02 -4.01
N ARG A 168 -34.65 1.75 -4.38
CA ARG A 168 -33.83 0.79 -3.62
C ARG A 168 -32.34 1.03 -3.78
N LEU A 169 -31.91 1.50 -4.95
CA LEU A 169 -30.51 1.85 -5.23
C LEU A 169 -30.08 3.21 -4.66
N LYS A 170 -31.01 4.10 -4.26
CA LYS A 170 -30.69 5.35 -3.54
C LYS A 170 -29.75 5.13 -2.36
N SER A 171 -29.95 4.04 -1.62
CA SER A 171 -29.08 3.70 -0.48
C SER A 171 -27.66 3.36 -0.95
N ALA A 172 -27.50 2.63 -2.06
CA ALA A 172 -26.18 2.35 -2.65
C ALA A 172 -25.50 3.64 -3.16
N VAL A 173 -26.26 4.56 -3.77
CA VAL A 173 -25.76 5.87 -4.20
C VAL A 173 -25.22 6.69 -3.02
N ARG A 174 -25.92 6.73 -1.88
CA ARG A 174 -25.41 7.39 -0.65
C ARG A 174 -24.08 6.79 -0.20
N VAL A 175 -24.00 5.46 -0.12
CA VAL A 175 -22.78 4.75 0.29
C VAL A 175 -21.64 5.04 -0.69
N ARG A 176 -21.91 5.17 -2.00
CA ARG A 176 -20.92 5.57 -3.00
C ARG A 176 -20.43 7.00 -2.79
N THR A 177 -21.31 7.95 -2.50
CA THR A 177 -20.90 9.33 -2.19
C THR A 177 -19.98 9.39 -0.97
N ASP A 178 -20.31 8.67 0.11
CA ASP A 178 -19.46 8.58 1.30
C ASP A 178 -18.10 7.92 0.97
N ALA A 179 -18.11 6.89 0.12
CA ALA A 179 -16.90 6.21 -0.35
C ALA A 179 -15.99 7.15 -1.15
N THR A 180 -16.56 7.99 -2.02
CA THR A 180 -15.81 9.00 -2.79
C THR A 180 -15.12 9.99 -1.86
N LEU A 181 -15.82 10.52 -0.85
CA LEU A 181 -15.22 11.42 0.15
C LEU A 181 -14.10 10.76 0.96
N LEU A 182 -14.29 9.48 1.33
CA LEU A 182 -13.25 8.70 2.00
C LEU A 182 -12.04 8.46 1.10
N PHE A 183 -12.26 8.20 -0.19
CA PHE A 183 -11.19 8.04 -1.16
C PHE A 183 -10.41 9.35 -1.38
N GLU A 184 -11.08 10.50 -1.46
CA GLU A 184 -10.42 11.81 -1.53
C GLU A 184 -9.55 12.07 -0.30
N THR A 185 -10.05 11.69 0.88
CA THR A 185 -9.32 11.79 2.15
C THR A 185 -8.10 10.87 2.14
N LEU A 186 -8.25 9.61 1.74
CA LEU A 186 -7.16 8.64 1.56
C LEU A 186 -6.12 9.17 0.58
N GLN A 187 -6.55 9.65 -0.58
CA GLN A 187 -5.70 10.21 -1.62
C GLN A 187 -4.88 11.39 -1.11
N SER A 188 -5.50 12.34 -0.40
CA SER A 188 -4.79 13.51 0.15
C SER A 188 -3.62 13.12 1.06
N MET A 189 -3.74 12.00 1.78
CA MET A 189 -2.66 11.49 2.62
C MET A 189 -1.61 10.73 1.82
N ILE A 190 -2.03 9.98 0.81
CA ILE A 190 -1.12 9.16 -0.01
C ILE A 190 -0.28 10.01 -0.97
N LEU A 191 -0.72 11.22 -1.35
CA LEU A 191 0.08 12.15 -2.15
C LEU A 191 1.46 12.44 -1.53
N LYS A 192 1.58 12.41 -0.19
CA LYS A 192 2.86 12.55 0.53
C LYS A 192 3.85 11.41 0.26
N PHE A 193 3.37 10.29 -0.26
CA PHE A 193 4.14 9.09 -0.62
C PHE A 193 4.42 9.03 -2.14
N GLY A 194 4.19 10.11 -2.88
CA GLY A 194 4.50 10.20 -4.32
C GLY A 194 3.49 9.49 -5.22
N ALA A 195 2.23 9.37 -4.79
CA ALA A 195 1.15 8.92 -5.66
C ALA A 195 0.68 10.04 -6.61
N GLN A 196 0.04 9.63 -7.70
CA GLN A 196 -0.63 10.54 -8.62
C GLN A 196 -2.06 10.78 -8.17
N LYS A 197 -2.59 11.99 -8.42
CA LYS A 197 -4.01 12.27 -8.16
C LYS A 197 -4.89 11.53 -9.17
N MET A 198 -5.88 10.82 -8.68
CA MET A 198 -6.90 10.11 -9.43
C MET A 198 -8.27 10.72 -9.13
N ASN A 199 -9.13 10.80 -10.15
CA ASN A 199 -10.47 11.34 -10.03
C ASN A 199 -11.47 10.21 -10.27
N VAL A 200 -12.37 9.99 -9.32
CA VAL A 200 -13.44 9.01 -9.48
C VAL A 200 -14.55 9.65 -10.28
N GLU A 201 -14.80 9.15 -11.49
CA GLU A 201 -15.86 9.68 -12.35
C GLU A 201 -17.24 9.36 -11.77
N THR A 202 -18.17 10.31 -11.92
CA THR A 202 -19.57 10.11 -11.55
C THR A 202 -20.39 10.06 -12.82
N GLY A 203 -21.00 8.91 -13.09
CA GLY A 203 -21.89 8.74 -14.24
C GLY A 203 -23.17 9.59 -14.13
N ALA A 204 -23.84 9.76 -15.27
CA ALA A 204 -25.00 10.64 -15.40
C ALA A 204 -26.19 10.19 -14.53
N GLU A 205 -26.45 8.89 -14.45
CA GLU A 205 -27.55 8.34 -13.65
C GLU A 205 -27.25 8.45 -12.15
N THR A 206 -26.01 8.14 -11.75
CA THR A 206 -25.58 8.32 -10.36
C THR A 206 -25.67 9.78 -9.94
N ALA A 207 -25.28 10.72 -10.81
CA ALA A 207 -25.42 12.15 -10.55
C ALA A 207 -26.90 12.58 -10.43
N ARG A 208 -27.78 12.10 -11.32
CA ARG A 208 -29.23 12.34 -11.29
C ARG A 208 -29.84 11.89 -9.97
N VAL A 209 -29.55 10.66 -9.54
CA VAL A 209 -30.08 10.12 -8.28
C VAL A 209 -29.51 10.88 -7.09
N THR A 210 -28.22 11.25 -7.11
CA THR A 210 -27.60 12.05 -6.04
C THR A 210 -28.28 13.41 -5.87
N ALA A 211 -28.63 14.08 -6.97
CA ALA A 211 -29.37 15.35 -6.93
C ALA A 211 -30.77 15.18 -6.31
N SER A 212 -31.45 14.07 -6.59
CA SER A 212 -32.78 13.76 -6.01
C SER A 212 -32.76 13.48 -4.51
N LEU A 213 -31.59 13.22 -3.92
CA LEU A 213 -31.46 12.97 -2.47
C LEU A 213 -31.42 14.26 -1.63
N HIS A 214 -31.20 15.40 -2.28
CA HIS A 214 -31.06 16.71 -1.63
C HIS A 214 -32.31 17.60 -1.78
N GLN A 215 -33.35 17.08 -2.43
CA GLN A 215 -34.69 17.68 -2.53
C GLN A 215 -35.60 17.14 -1.43
#